data_AF-A0A1Q6YEH7-F1
#
_entry.id   AF-A0A1Q6YEH7-F1
#
_cell.length_a   1.000
_cell.length_b   1.000
_cell.length_c   1.000
_cell.angle_alpha   90.00
_cell.angle_beta   90.00
_cell.angle_gamma   90.00
#
_symmetry.space_group_name_H-M   'P 1'
#
loop_
_entity.id
_entity.type
_entity.pdbx_description
1 polymer ?
#
loop_
_entity_poly.entity_id
_entity_poly.type
_entity_poly.pdbx_seq_one_letter_code
_entity_poly.pdbx_strand_id
1 'polypeptide(L)'
;MLTFTMHKTRTSLARRVCRSMNFAAAFCAFIVSCLPLVSSIAQVGPPGYTSDNSDWWSYTRSPEGEDEAISQKREPSASNFHILGLNLDDETFGKATAKLGKTTVVERGDASTGRSQICYTSPGKRSKTYLIFEKGEVNDAFYLFNIGPDWKGSELCTESNLVTTSLSTASGLHLGQTTAEVRAILGKPSVITGSRVIYSFAIEKKTAAADFENLKQRNPQLSEEELHRNYEFYTLGVHVEGRFDGGKLVYLAISKTEAY
;
A
#
# COMPACT_ATOMS: atom_id res chain seq x y z
N MET A 1 16.15 2.18 52.75
CA MET A 1 15.24 2.96 53.62
C MET A 1 15.99 4.22 54.03
N LEU A 2 15.75 5.36 53.36
CA LEU A 2 16.14 6.74 53.74
C LEU A 2 15.72 7.68 52.57
N THR A 3 14.48 8.18 52.60
CA THR A 3 14.04 9.56 52.91
C THR A 3 14.26 10.58 51.78
N PHE A 4 13.16 10.91 51.12
CA PHE A 4 12.96 11.99 50.15
C PHE A 4 12.94 13.36 50.86
N THR A 5 13.51 14.41 50.26
CA THR A 5 13.33 15.80 50.73
C THR A 5 12.85 16.67 49.57
N MET A 6 11.61 17.16 49.69
CA MET A 6 11.00 18.18 48.83
C MET A 6 11.49 19.57 49.22
N HIS A 7 11.82 20.42 48.24
CA HIS A 7 11.93 21.86 48.44
C HIS A 7 10.81 22.60 47.70
N LYS A 8 10.06 23.38 48.48
CA LYS A 8 8.94 24.24 48.11
C LYS A 8 9.41 25.69 48.20
N THR A 9 9.13 26.51 47.19
CA THR A 9 9.27 27.97 47.30
C THR A 9 8.02 28.65 46.77
N ARG A 10 7.36 29.37 47.68
CA ARG A 10 6.22 30.28 47.48
C ARG A 10 6.75 31.70 47.66
N THR A 11 6.33 32.63 46.80
CA THR A 11 6.14 34.07 47.11
C THR A 11 5.23 34.63 46.00
N SER A 12 3.96 35.06 46.21
CA SER A 12 3.45 36.23 46.98
C SER A 12 3.96 37.55 46.39
N LEU A 13 3.23 38.62 46.06
CA LEU A 13 1.82 39.06 46.10
C LEU A 13 1.82 40.54 45.60
N ALA A 14 0.79 41.03 44.90
CA ALA A 14 0.30 42.43 44.93
C ALA A 14 -0.89 42.60 43.95
N ARG A 15 -2.16 42.65 44.40
CA ARG A 15 -2.99 43.82 44.79
C ARG A 15 -3.11 44.91 43.70
N ARG A 16 -4.26 44.96 42.99
CA ARG A 16 -5.50 45.76 43.23
C ARG A 16 -5.40 47.21 42.77
N VAL A 17 -6.25 47.63 41.82
CA VAL A 17 -7.03 48.90 41.84
C VAL A 17 -8.30 48.75 40.99
N CYS A 18 -9.45 49.16 41.55
CA CYS A 18 -10.76 49.32 40.91
C CYS A 18 -10.82 50.52 39.95
N ARG A 19 -11.67 50.47 38.91
CA ARG A 19 -12.57 51.60 38.61
C ARG A 19 -13.76 51.18 37.75
N SER A 20 -14.90 51.74 38.15
CA SER A 20 -16.26 51.57 37.63
C SER A 20 -16.58 52.52 36.47
N MET A 21 -17.49 52.04 35.60
CA MET A 21 -18.56 52.74 34.88
C MET A 21 -18.23 53.97 34.01
N ASN A 22 -18.53 53.89 32.70
CA ASN A 22 -19.72 54.56 32.15
C ASN A 22 -20.02 54.18 30.69
N PHE A 23 -21.32 54.20 30.39
CA PHE A 23 -22.00 54.00 29.11
C PHE A 23 -21.46 54.86 27.96
N ALA A 24 -21.33 54.26 26.78
CA ALA A 24 -21.66 54.93 25.52
C ALA A 24 -21.99 53.86 24.45
N ALA A 25 -23.21 53.95 23.94
CA ALA A 25 -23.70 53.15 22.82
C ALA A 25 -22.93 53.47 21.54
N ALA A 26 -22.52 52.43 20.81
CA ALA A 26 -22.18 52.52 19.40
C ALA A 26 -22.63 51.23 18.71
N PHE A 27 -23.76 51.34 18.03
CA PHE A 27 -24.28 50.37 17.08
C PHE A 27 -23.29 50.23 15.93
N CYS A 28 -22.51 49.14 15.92
CA CYS A 28 -21.81 48.69 14.71
C CYS A 28 -22.27 47.27 14.42
N ALA A 29 -23.11 47.15 13.39
CA ALA A 29 -23.55 45.89 12.81
C ALA A 29 -22.33 45.13 12.27
N PHE A 30 -21.81 44.19 13.04
CA PHE A 30 -20.96 43.12 12.52
C PHE A 30 -21.88 42.06 11.94
N ILE A 31 -22.02 42.06 10.61
CA ILE A 31 -22.53 40.91 9.87
C ILE A 31 -21.50 39.79 10.07
N VAL A 32 -21.77 38.92 11.05
CA VAL A 32 -21.08 37.64 11.21
C VAL A 32 -21.56 36.76 10.06
N SER A 33 -20.84 36.81 8.95
CA SER A 33 -20.95 35.88 7.85
C SER A 33 -20.54 34.50 8.36
N CYS A 34 -21.49 33.76 8.94
CA CYS A 34 -21.39 32.31 9.14
C CYS A 34 -21.33 31.66 7.76
N LEU A 35 -20.14 31.64 7.14
CA LEU A 35 -19.86 30.76 6.03
C LEU A 35 -19.78 29.35 6.61
N PRO A 36 -20.69 28.42 6.25
CA PRO A 36 -20.48 27.03 6.58
C PRO A 36 -19.21 26.59 5.86
N LEU A 37 -18.17 26.26 6.63
CA LEU A 37 -17.09 25.39 6.19
C LEU A 37 -17.73 24.03 5.90
N VAL A 38 -18.35 23.93 4.72
CA VAL A 38 -18.74 22.66 4.13
C VAL A 38 -17.42 21.98 3.82
N SER A 39 -16.97 21.17 4.78
CA SER A 39 -15.90 20.22 4.56
C SER A 39 -16.46 19.25 3.53
N SER A 40 -16.14 19.48 2.26
CA SER A 40 -16.42 18.54 1.19
C SER A 40 -15.63 17.27 1.50
N ILE A 41 -16.25 16.34 2.22
CA ILE A 41 -15.83 14.95 2.25
C ILE A 41 -15.96 14.50 0.80
N ALA A 42 -14.84 14.50 0.10
CA ALA A 42 -14.76 14.23 -1.32
C ALA A 42 -15.13 12.76 -1.57
N GLN A 43 -16.42 12.48 -1.72
CA GLN A 43 -16.98 11.15 -2.01
C GLN A 43 -16.15 10.50 -3.13
N VAL A 44 -15.45 9.42 -2.79
CA VAL A 44 -14.93 8.46 -3.77
C VAL A 44 -16.17 8.01 -4.55
N GLY A 45 -16.12 8.10 -5.89
CA GLY A 45 -17.26 7.68 -6.71
C GLY A 45 -17.63 6.23 -6.41
N PRO A 46 -18.85 5.79 -6.75
CA PRO A 46 -19.25 4.40 -6.53
C PRO A 46 -18.22 3.46 -7.17
N PRO A 47 -17.88 2.34 -6.50
CA PRO A 47 -16.91 1.39 -7.04
C PRO A 47 -17.34 0.93 -8.43
N GLY A 48 -16.39 0.90 -9.37
CA GLY A 48 -16.63 0.36 -10.69
C GLY A 48 -16.61 -1.16 -10.61
N TYR A 49 -17.73 -1.82 -10.85
CA TYR A 49 -17.76 -3.28 -10.97
C TYR A 49 -17.56 -3.69 -12.42
N THR A 50 -16.55 -4.52 -12.68
CA THR A 50 -16.35 -5.13 -14.00
C THR A 50 -16.47 -6.64 -13.87
N SER A 51 -17.52 -7.22 -14.45
CA SER A 51 -17.73 -8.68 -14.47
C SER A 51 -16.83 -9.43 -15.47
N ASP A 52 -15.68 -8.85 -15.83
CA ASP A 52 -14.78 -9.40 -16.83
C ASP A 52 -13.38 -9.68 -16.28
N ASN A 53 -12.72 -10.65 -16.90
CA ASN A 53 -11.38 -11.14 -16.54
C ASN A 53 -10.32 -10.59 -17.51
N SER A 54 -10.50 -9.37 -18.02
CA SER A 54 -9.60 -8.77 -19.00
C SER A 54 -8.29 -8.26 -18.38
N ASP A 55 -8.16 -8.25 -17.05
CA ASP A 55 -6.95 -7.98 -16.29
C ASP A 55 -5.91 -9.11 -16.38
N TRP A 56 -5.47 -9.40 -17.61
CA TRP A 56 -4.44 -10.40 -17.94
C TRP A 56 -3.11 -10.20 -17.19
N TRP A 57 -2.87 -8.99 -16.68
CA TRP A 57 -1.71 -8.61 -15.90
C TRP A 57 -1.82 -9.05 -14.44
N SER A 58 -3.01 -9.37 -13.93
CA SER A 58 -3.19 -9.79 -12.54
C SER A 58 -2.78 -11.26 -12.39
N TYR A 59 -1.82 -11.52 -11.49
CA TYR A 59 -1.40 -12.91 -11.22
C TYR A 59 -2.40 -13.62 -10.30
N THR A 60 -3.16 -12.87 -9.49
CA THR A 60 -4.17 -13.40 -8.56
C THR A 60 -5.42 -13.95 -9.26
N ARG A 61 -5.54 -13.73 -10.58
CA ARG A 61 -6.69 -14.15 -11.38
C ARG A 61 -6.87 -15.67 -11.47
N SER A 62 -5.80 -16.46 -11.39
CA SER A 62 -5.88 -17.90 -11.67
C SER A 62 -5.11 -18.71 -10.63
N PRO A 63 -5.80 -19.55 -9.83
CA PRO A 63 -5.15 -20.54 -8.97
C PRO A 63 -4.53 -21.70 -9.77
N GLU A 64 -4.83 -21.81 -11.08
CA GLU A 64 -4.51 -22.96 -11.92
C GLU A 64 -3.17 -22.84 -12.67
N GLY A 65 -2.43 -21.74 -12.47
CA GLY A 65 -1.20 -21.42 -13.19
C GLY A 65 0.06 -21.42 -12.34
N GLU A 66 0.01 -21.96 -11.12
CA GLU A 66 1.20 -22.25 -10.34
C GLU A 66 1.96 -23.38 -11.03
N ASP A 67 2.77 -23.05 -12.04
CA ASP A 67 4.01 -23.79 -12.27
C ASP A 67 4.59 -24.01 -10.87
N GLU A 68 4.71 -25.27 -10.40
CA GLU A 68 5.15 -25.63 -9.05
C GLU A 68 6.51 -25.00 -8.75
N ALA A 69 6.49 -23.72 -8.39
CA ALA A 69 7.67 -22.92 -8.24
C ALA A 69 8.22 -23.31 -6.89
N ILE A 70 9.35 -24.00 -6.90
CA ILE A 70 10.04 -24.38 -5.67
C ILE A 70 10.29 -23.09 -4.88
N SER A 71 9.61 -22.99 -3.73
CA SER A 71 9.70 -21.83 -2.86
C SER A 71 11.10 -21.72 -2.29
N GLN A 72 11.67 -20.52 -2.39
CA GLN A 72 12.99 -20.22 -1.85
C GLN A 72 12.86 -19.93 -0.35
N LYS A 73 13.72 -20.57 0.46
CA LYS A 73 13.74 -20.42 1.93
C LYS A 73 14.55 -19.22 2.42
N ARG A 74 14.80 -18.24 1.55
CA ARG A 74 15.55 -17.02 1.92
C ARG A 74 14.61 -15.84 1.95
N GLU A 75 14.89 -14.87 2.81
CA GLU A 75 14.10 -13.65 2.88
C GLU A 75 14.43 -12.70 1.71
N PRO A 76 13.45 -12.28 0.90
CA PRO A 76 13.64 -11.20 -0.06
C PRO A 76 13.78 -9.85 0.67
N SER A 77 14.54 -8.92 0.09
CA SER A 77 14.69 -7.58 0.67
C SER A 77 13.34 -6.86 0.75
N ALA A 78 13.04 -6.25 1.91
CA ALA A 78 11.83 -5.45 2.09
C ALA A 78 11.71 -4.31 1.05
N SER A 79 12.85 -3.79 0.58
CA SER A 79 12.91 -2.75 -0.46
C SER A 79 12.30 -3.17 -1.80
N ASN A 80 12.09 -4.47 -2.03
CA ASN A 80 11.42 -4.97 -3.24
C ASN A 80 9.93 -4.61 -3.23
N PHE A 81 9.32 -4.49 -2.05
CA PHE A 81 7.88 -4.23 -1.86
C PHE A 81 7.55 -2.75 -1.76
N HIS A 82 8.55 -1.87 -1.92
CA HIS A 82 8.38 -0.43 -1.78
C HIS A 82 8.48 0.24 -3.15
N ILE A 83 7.42 0.89 -3.60
CA ILE A 83 7.39 1.64 -4.86
C ILE A 83 6.86 3.04 -4.58
N LEU A 84 7.56 4.07 -5.07
CA LEU A 84 7.29 5.47 -4.69
C LEU A 84 7.30 5.70 -3.17
N GLY A 85 8.04 4.91 -2.39
CA GLY A 85 8.02 4.97 -0.92
C GLY A 85 6.68 4.53 -0.30
N LEU A 86 5.84 3.84 -1.06
CA LEU A 86 4.63 3.18 -0.59
C LEU A 86 4.95 1.72 -0.30
N ASN A 87 4.58 1.23 0.87
CA ASN A 87 4.66 -0.19 1.19
C ASN A 87 3.42 -0.90 0.65
N LEU A 88 3.55 -2.19 0.35
CA LEU A 88 2.39 -3.09 0.18
C LEU A 88 1.86 -3.48 1.56
N ASP A 89 0.86 -2.73 2.01
CA ASP A 89 0.14 -2.91 3.27
C ASP A 89 -1.35 -2.48 3.17
N ASP A 90 -2.08 -2.59 4.28
CA ASP A 90 -3.49 -2.20 4.37
C ASP A 90 -3.78 -0.74 4.02
N GLU A 91 -2.80 0.15 4.13
CA GLU A 91 -2.96 1.58 3.86
C GLU A 91 -2.56 1.96 2.43
N THR A 92 -2.06 1.01 1.63
CA THR A 92 -1.55 1.24 0.27
C THR A 92 -2.48 2.09 -0.57
N PHE A 93 -3.78 1.77 -0.58
CA PHE A 93 -4.76 2.47 -1.44
C PHE A 93 -4.94 3.93 -1.05
N GLY A 94 -5.04 4.21 0.26
CA GLY A 94 -5.16 5.57 0.78
C GLY A 94 -3.89 6.38 0.49
N LYS A 95 -2.71 5.80 0.77
CA LYS A 95 -1.42 6.45 0.53
C LYS A 95 -1.16 6.69 -0.96
N ALA A 96 -1.50 5.72 -1.83
CA ALA A 96 -1.40 5.85 -3.27
C ALA A 96 -2.32 6.96 -3.79
N THR A 97 -3.58 7.00 -3.37
CA THR A 97 -4.54 8.05 -3.74
C THR A 97 -4.04 9.43 -3.33
N ALA A 98 -3.48 9.57 -2.12
CA ALA A 98 -2.91 10.82 -1.65
C ALA A 98 -1.68 11.27 -2.45
N LYS A 99 -0.88 10.32 -2.96
CA LYS A 99 0.39 10.60 -3.63
C LYS A 99 0.28 10.75 -5.15
N LEU A 100 -0.51 9.88 -5.79
CA LEU A 100 -0.60 9.73 -7.23
C LEU A 100 -1.80 10.45 -7.84
N GLY A 101 -2.80 10.78 -7.03
CA GLY A 101 -4.06 11.37 -7.45
C GLY A 101 -5.25 10.46 -7.11
N LYS A 102 -6.43 11.07 -7.00
CA LYS A 102 -7.67 10.35 -6.75
C LYS A 102 -8.03 9.48 -7.95
N THR A 103 -8.32 8.22 -7.72
CA THR A 103 -8.73 7.26 -8.75
C THR A 103 -9.92 6.43 -8.30
N THR A 104 -10.58 5.78 -9.25
CA THR A 104 -11.67 4.84 -8.98
C THR A 104 -11.11 3.53 -8.47
N VAL A 105 -11.73 2.98 -7.41
CA VAL A 105 -11.51 1.58 -7.01
C VAL A 105 -12.37 0.69 -7.90
N VAL A 106 -11.73 -0.26 -8.56
CA VAL A 106 -12.36 -1.24 -9.44
C VAL A 106 -12.40 -2.58 -8.72
N GLU A 107 -13.59 -3.14 -8.59
CA GLU A 107 -13.79 -4.47 -8.01
C GLU A 107 -13.86 -5.51 -9.13
N ARG A 108 -13.14 -6.63 -8.93
CA ARG A 108 -13.08 -7.77 -9.85
C ARG A 108 -13.15 -9.10 -9.12
N GLY A 109 -13.35 -10.17 -9.88
CA GLY A 109 -13.45 -11.53 -9.37
C GLY A 109 -14.87 -11.90 -8.97
N ASP A 110 -15.00 -13.08 -8.41
CA ASP A 110 -16.24 -13.62 -7.87
C ASP A 110 -16.14 -13.82 -6.34
N ALA A 111 -17.07 -14.58 -5.76
CA ALA A 111 -17.11 -14.84 -4.33
C ALA A 111 -15.83 -15.49 -3.75
N SER A 112 -14.96 -16.07 -4.59
CA SER A 112 -13.73 -16.77 -4.18
C SER A 112 -12.44 -16.10 -4.67
N THR A 113 -12.55 -15.11 -5.55
CA THR A 113 -11.41 -14.45 -6.22
C THR A 113 -11.53 -12.93 -6.19
N GLY A 114 -12.36 -12.43 -5.26
CA GLY A 114 -12.66 -11.01 -5.07
C GLY A 114 -11.39 -10.20 -4.86
N ARG A 115 -11.24 -9.13 -5.63
CA ARG A 115 -10.09 -8.24 -5.56
C ARG A 115 -10.47 -6.81 -5.88
N SER A 116 -9.88 -5.89 -5.14
CA SER A 116 -10.01 -4.45 -5.37
C SER A 116 -8.74 -3.93 -6.05
N GLN A 117 -8.88 -3.01 -7.00
CA GLN A 117 -7.78 -2.50 -7.80
C GLN A 117 -7.85 -0.97 -7.90
N ILE A 118 -6.69 -0.31 -7.85
CA ILE A 118 -6.54 1.11 -8.24
C ILE A 118 -5.45 1.24 -9.29
N CYS A 119 -5.77 1.97 -10.36
CA CYS A 119 -4.91 2.06 -11.53
C CYS A 119 -4.41 3.48 -11.80
N TYR A 120 -3.13 3.58 -12.13
CA TYR A 120 -2.47 4.80 -12.56
C TYR A 120 -1.74 4.59 -13.89
N THR A 121 -1.64 5.65 -14.68
CA THR A 121 -0.91 5.61 -15.93
C THR A 121 0.01 6.82 -16.10
N SER A 122 1.11 6.63 -16.82
CA SER A 122 1.97 7.74 -17.25
C SER A 122 1.21 8.69 -18.18
N PRO A 123 1.49 10.01 -18.15
CA PRO A 123 0.85 10.97 -19.05
C PRO A 123 1.12 10.66 -20.53
N GLY A 124 0.17 11.02 -21.40
CA GLY A 124 0.34 10.97 -22.85
C GLY A 124 -0.36 9.79 -23.52
N LYS A 125 -0.45 9.86 -24.86
CA LYS A 125 -1.26 8.92 -25.67
C LYS A 125 -0.49 7.71 -26.22
N ARG A 126 0.84 7.70 -26.12
CA ARG A 126 1.70 6.66 -26.69
C ARG A 126 2.56 6.04 -25.60
N SER A 127 2.76 4.72 -25.66
CA SER A 127 3.65 3.96 -24.77
C SER A 127 3.38 4.21 -23.27
N LYS A 128 2.11 4.09 -22.89
CA LYS A 128 1.66 4.24 -21.51
C LYS A 128 2.33 3.20 -20.62
N THR A 129 2.89 3.65 -19.50
CA THR A 129 3.26 2.79 -18.38
C THR A 129 2.10 2.76 -17.40
N TYR A 130 1.75 1.58 -16.91
CA TYR A 130 0.68 1.37 -15.94
C TYR A 130 1.27 0.94 -14.62
N LEU A 131 0.81 1.55 -13.54
CA LEU A 131 1.05 1.13 -12.17
C LEU A 131 -0.30 0.79 -11.54
N ILE A 132 -0.46 -0.46 -11.12
CA ILE A 132 -1.72 -0.93 -10.53
C ILE A 132 -1.41 -1.50 -9.16
N PHE A 133 -2.17 -1.08 -8.15
CA PHE A 133 -2.18 -1.73 -6.84
C PHE A 133 -3.43 -2.59 -6.74
N GLU A 134 -3.28 -3.77 -6.17
CA GLU A 134 -4.34 -4.76 -6.03
C GLU A 134 -4.34 -5.30 -4.61
N LYS A 135 -5.55 -5.49 -4.08
CA LYS A 135 -5.80 -6.19 -2.83
C LYS A 135 -6.70 -7.37 -3.11
N GLY A 136 -6.20 -8.56 -2.84
CA GLY A 136 -6.99 -9.78 -2.76
C GLY A 136 -7.41 -10.07 -1.32
N GLU A 137 -8.04 -11.21 -1.10
CA GLU A 137 -8.43 -11.68 0.24
C GLU A 137 -7.21 -11.93 1.14
N VAL A 138 -6.13 -12.47 0.57
CA VAL A 138 -4.94 -12.91 1.32
C VAL A 138 -3.64 -12.30 0.81
N ASN A 139 -3.69 -11.41 -0.16
CA ASN A 139 -2.48 -10.87 -0.77
C ASN A 139 -2.63 -9.42 -1.20
N ASP A 140 -1.53 -8.68 -1.10
CA ASP A 140 -1.38 -7.35 -1.66
C ASP A 140 -0.35 -7.41 -2.79
N ALA A 141 -0.64 -6.72 -3.89
CA ALA A 141 0.24 -6.71 -5.05
C ALA A 141 0.35 -5.33 -5.70
N PHE A 142 1.46 -5.11 -6.41
CA PHE A 142 1.51 -4.11 -7.46
C PHE A 142 2.05 -4.68 -8.76
N TYR A 143 1.64 -4.03 -9.84
CA TYR A 143 1.97 -4.39 -11.21
C TYR A 143 2.50 -3.16 -11.94
N LEU A 144 3.59 -3.33 -12.69
CA LEU A 144 4.18 -2.32 -13.54
C LEU A 144 4.38 -2.91 -14.93
N PHE A 145 3.78 -2.31 -15.96
CA PHE A 145 3.92 -2.77 -17.34
C PHE A 145 3.71 -1.63 -18.34
N ASN A 146 4.25 -1.77 -19.55
CA ASN A 146 4.14 -0.77 -20.61
C ASN A 146 3.71 -1.32 -21.97
N ILE A 147 3.48 -2.63 -22.04
CA ILE A 147 2.92 -3.33 -23.21
C ILE A 147 1.94 -4.40 -22.74
N GLY A 148 1.10 -4.86 -23.67
CA GLY A 148 0.17 -5.95 -23.48
C GLY A 148 -1.13 -5.72 -24.25
N PRO A 149 -2.05 -6.69 -24.24
CA PRO A 149 -3.35 -6.52 -24.87
C PRO A 149 -4.21 -5.48 -24.14
N ASP A 150 -5.15 -4.89 -24.86
CA ASP A 150 -6.15 -3.98 -24.28
C ASP A 150 -6.99 -4.71 -23.22
N TRP A 151 -7.38 -3.99 -22.17
CA TRP A 151 -8.29 -4.50 -21.14
C TRP A 151 -9.34 -3.46 -20.76
N LYS A 152 -10.50 -3.94 -20.31
CA LYS A 152 -11.58 -3.07 -19.83
C LYS A 152 -11.22 -2.51 -18.47
N GLY A 153 -11.54 -1.25 -18.22
CA GLY A 153 -11.14 -0.53 -17.01
C GLY A 153 -9.82 0.19 -17.14
N SER A 154 -9.09 0.06 -18.26
CA SER A 154 -7.92 0.90 -18.56
C SER A 154 -8.29 2.39 -18.67
N GLU A 155 -9.52 2.68 -19.08
CA GLU A 155 -10.11 4.03 -19.11
C GLU A 155 -10.39 4.61 -17.73
N LEU A 156 -10.41 3.78 -16.68
CA LEU A 156 -10.61 4.20 -15.29
C LEU A 156 -9.28 4.53 -14.58
N CYS A 157 -8.14 4.31 -15.25
CA CYS A 157 -6.83 4.65 -14.73
C CYS A 157 -6.62 6.17 -14.66
N THR A 158 -6.11 6.65 -13.54
CA THR A 158 -5.80 8.07 -13.35
C THR A 158 -4.41 8.38 -13.89
N GLU A 159 -4.28 9.43 -14.70
CA GLU A 159 -2.96 9.89 -15.15
C GLU A 159 -2.16 10.50 -13.99
N SER A 160 -0.88 10.15 -13.88
CA SER A 160 0.00 10.67 -12.85
C SER A 160 1.42 10.89 -13.38
N ASN A 161 1.97 12.09 -13.18
CA ASN A 161 3.34 12.45 -13.58
C ASN A 161 4.43 11.65 -12.83
N LEU A 162 4.07 10.94 -11.76
CA LEU A 162 4.98 10.09 -11.00
C LEU A 162 5.11 8.68 -11.60
N VAL A 163 4.17 8.26 -12.46
CA VAL A 163 4.24 7.00 -13.18
C VAL A 163 5.05 7.23 -14.46
N THR A 164 6.22 6.60 -14.54
CA THR A 164 7.16 6.75 -15.65
C THR A 164 7.75 5.38 -16.01
N THR A 165 8.36 5.26 -17.19
CA THR A 165 9.07 4.04 -17.59
C THR A 165 10.29 3.75 -16.71
N SER A 166 10.88 4.78 -16.10
CA SER A 166 11.99 4.68 -15.14
C SER A 166 11.53 4.45 -13.70
N LEU A 167 10.22 4.32 -13.45
CA LEU A 167 9.71 4.07 -12.12
C LEU A 167 10.27 2.75 -11.58
N SER A 168 10.89 2.80 -10.40
CA SER A 168 11.50 1.65 -9.76
C SER A 168 10.98 1.40 -8.36
N THR A 169 11.13 0.16 -7.91
CA THR A 169 11.07 -0.15 -6.47
C THR A 169 12.28 0.46 -5.75
N ALA A 170 12.26 0.48 -4.41
CA ALA A 170 13.39 0.95 -3.62
C ALA A 170 14.65 0.09 -3.79
N SER A 171 14.48 -1.18 -4.21
CA SER A 171 15.59 -2.06 -4.60
C SER A 171 16.15 -1.78 -6.00
N GLY A 172 15.48 -0.94 -6.79
CA GLY A 172 15.87 -0.64 -8.17
C GLY A 172 15.27 -1.58 -9.23
N LEU A 173 14.22 -2.36 -8.92
CA LEU A 173 13.51 -3.13 -9.96
C LEU A 173 12.64 -2.20 -10.80
N HIS A 174 12.80 -2.21 -12.12
CA HIS A 174 12.04 -1.37 -13.04
C HIS A 174 11.97 -1.95 -14.46
N LEU A 175 11.04 -1.43 -15.28
CA LEU A 175 10.92 -1.80 -16.68
C LEU A 175 12.18 -1.44 -17.48
N GLY A 176 12.50 -2.22 -18.51
CA GLY A 176 13.68 -2.05 -19.35
C GLY A 176 14.95 -2.75 -18.82
N GLN A 177 14.90 -3.37 -17.64
CA GLN A 177 16.00 -4.20 -17.15
C GLN A 177 16.13 -5.50 -17.95
N THR A 178 17.35 -5.97 -18.14
CA THR A 178 17.65 -7.30 -18.64
C THR A 178 17.40 -8.35 -17.56
N THR A 179 17.27 -9.61 -17.96
CA THR A 179 17.18 -10.71 -16.99
C THR A 179 18.39 -10.77 -16.07
N ALA A 180 19.59 -10.39 -16.54
CA ALA A 180 20.80 -10.36 -15.72
C ALA A 180 20.73 -9.27 -14.64
N GLU A 181 20.23 -8.08 -14.95
CA GLU A 181 20.04 -6.99 -14.00
C GLU A 181 18.98 -7.35 -12.94
N VAL A 182 17.85 -7.93 -13.35
CA VAL A 182 16.83 -8.42 -12.41
C VAL A 182 17.41 -9.48 -11.47
N ARG A 183 18.22 -10.42 -12.00
CA ARG A 183 18.90 -11.44 -11.19
C ARG A 183 19.98 -10.87 -10.27
N ALA A 184 20.61 -9.75 -10.63
CA ALA A 184 21.56 -9.09 -9.75
C ALA A 184 20.89 -8.54 -8.49
N ILE A 185 19.62 -8.11 -8.60
CA ILE A 185 18.82 -7.62 -7.47
C ILE A 185 18.18 -8.77 -6.70
N LEU A 186 17.52 -9.68 -7.43
CA LEU A 186 16.68 -10.71 -6.82
C LEU A 186 17.40 -12.02 -6.56
N GLY A 187 18.56 -12.28 -7.17
CA GLY A 187 19.30 -13.53 -7.07
C GLY A 187 18.87 -14.58 -8.11
N LYS A 188 18.96 -15.86 -7.75
CA LYS A 188 18.54 -16.98 -8.62
C LYS A 188 17.00 -17.07 -8.64
N PRO A 189 16.35 -17.17 -9.82
CA PRO A 189 14.91 -17.39 -9.89
C PRO A 189 14.51 -18.80 -9.49
N SER A 190 13.26 -18.96 -9.09
CA SER A 190 12.64 -20.26 -8.81
C SER A 190 12.35 -21.01 -10.11
N VAL A 191 11.79 -20.30 -11.10
CA VAL A 191 11.42 -20.87 -12.40
C VAL A 191 11.81 -19.90 -13.52
N ILE A 192 12.26 -20.45 -14.64
CA ILE A 192 12.46 -19.72 -15.89
C ILE A 192 11.76 -20.51 -17.00
N THR A 193 10.81 -19.88 -17.68
CA THR A 193 10.05 -20.49 -18.77
C THR A 193 9.97 -19.51 -19.94
N GLY A 194 10.75 -19.76 -20.99
CA GLY A 194 10.84 -18.85 -22.14
C GLY A 194 11.27 -17.44 -21.72
N SER A 195 10.41 -16.45 -21.96
CA SER A 195 10.63 -15.06 -21.55
C SER A 195 10.02 -14.68 -20.20
N ARG A 196 9.59 -15.65 -19.40
CA ARG A 196 9.03 -15.47 -18.06
C ARG A 196 10.04 -15.93 -17.01
N VAL A 197 10.20 -15.13 -15.96
CA VAL A 197 11.05 -15.44 -14.80
C VAL A 197 10.23 -15.25 -13.53
N ILE A 198 10.24 -16.25 -12.66
CA ILE A 198 9.46 -16.26 -11.41
C ILE A 198 10.39 -16.45 -10.23
N TYR A 199 10.16 -15.66 -9.18
CA TYR A 199 10.73 -15.85 -7.86
C TYR A 199 9.58 -16.08 -6.89
N SER A 200 9.56 -17.26 -6.27
CA SER A 200 8.62 -17.61 -5.22
C SER A 200 9.39 -17.80 -3.93
N PHE A 201 8.94 -17.17 -2.86
CA PHE A 201 9.51 -17.28 -1.52
C PHE A 201 8.42 -17.66 -0.53
N ALA A 202 8.74 -18.57 0.38
CA ALA A 202 7.91 -18.93 1.51
C ALA A 202 8.81 -19.07 2.72
N ILE A 203 8.64 -18.20 3.70
CA ILE A 203 9.46 -18.17 4.92
C ILE A 203 8.56 -17.99 6.14
N GLU A 204 8.87 -18.74 7.20
CA GLU A 204 8.27 -18.53 8.51
C GLU A 204 9.00 -17.36 9.20
N LYS A 205 8.22 -16.42 9.71
CA LYS A 205 8.71 -15.23 10.40
C LYS A 205 8.11 -15.16 11.78
N LYS A 206 8.94 -14.78 12.76
CA LYS A 206 8.44 -14.39 14.07
C LYS A 206 7.78 -13.03 13.97
N THR A 207 6.58 -12.90 14.51
CA THR A 207 5.85 -11.63 14.61
C THR A 207 6.65 -10.63 15.42
N ALA A 208 6.78 -9.39 14.92
CA ALA A 208 7.51 -8.36 15.65
C ALA A 208 6.81 -8.06 16.98
N ALA A 209 7.58 -7.75 18.03
CA ALA A 209 7.02 -7.53 19.36
C ALA A 209 5.91 -6.46 19.38
N ALA A 210 6.11 -5.36 18.65
CA ALA A 210 5.10 -4.30 18.53
C ALA A 210 3.80 -4.78 17.87
N ASP A 211 3.92 -5.59 16.81
CA ASP A 211 2.75 -6.13 16.11
C ASP A 211 2.04 -7.17 16.95
N PHE A 212 2.78 -7.98 17.70
CA PHE A 212 2.22 -8.94 18.65
C PHE A 212 1.45 -8.24 19.77
N GLU A 213 1.96 -7.13 20.32
CA GLU A 213 1.22 -6.31 21.30
C GLU A 213 -0.04 -5.69 20.68
N ASN A 214 0.01 -5.25 19.42
CA ASN A 214 -1.18 -4.78 18.71
C ASN A 214 -2.21 -5.91 18.48
N LEU A 215 -1.76 -7.15 18.27
CA LEU A 215 -2.64 -8.31 18.16
C LEU A 215 -3.30 -8.65 19.52
N LYS A 216 -2.56 -8.53 20.63
CA LYS A 216 -3.13 -8.65 21.99
C LYS A 216 -4.25 -7.65 22.24
N GLN A 217 -4.03 -6.39 21.87
CA GLN A 217 -5.02 -5.32 22.04
C GLN A 217 -6.27 -5.54 21.18
N ARG A 218 -6.11 -6.07 19.96
CA ARG A 218 -7.20 -6.34 19.02
C ARG A 218 -7.97 -7.62 19.33
N ASN A 219 -7.37 -8.55 20.08
CA ASN A 219 -7.96 -9.84 20.42
C ASN A 219 -7.97 -10.07 21.95
N PRO A 220 -8.61 -9.19 22.74
CA PRO A 220 -8.61 -9.29 24.20
C PRO A 220 -9.31 -10.55 24.75
N GLN A 221 -10.04 -11.26 23.90
CA GLN A 221 -10.72 -12.51 24.24
C GLN A 221 -9.81 -13.75 24.26
N LEU A 222 -8.62 -13.68 23.68
CA LEU A 222 -7.69 -14.81 23.58
C LEU A 222 -6.76 -14.86 24.79
N SER A 223 -6.42 -16.07 25.26
CA SER A 223 -5.38 -16.21 26.29
C SER A 223 -3.99 -15.91 25.70
N GLU A 224 -3.00 -15.64 26.57
CA GLU A 224 -1.62 -15.42 26.13
C GLU A 224 -1.07 -16.66 25.39
N GLU A 225 -1.40 -17.86 25.87
CA GLU A 225 -1.03 -19.12 25.22
C GLU A 225 -1.68 -19.27 23.83
N GLU A 226 -2.94 -18.86 23.67
CA GLU A 226 -3.62 -18.89 22.37
C GLU A 226 -3.03 -17.87 21.40
N LEU A 227 -2.68 -16.69 21.89
CA LEU A 227 -2.01 -15.65 21.11
C LEU A 227 -0.64 -16.15 20.61
N HIS A 228 0.16 -16.77 21.48
CA HIS A 228 1.43 -17.34 21.08
C HIS A 228 1.26 -18.47 20.06
N ARG A 229 0.31 -19.38 20.30
CA ARG A 229 0.05 -20.50 19.39
C ARG A 229 -0.39 -20.05 17.99
N ASN A 230 -1.21 -19.00 17.90
CA ASN A 230 -1.84 -18.60 16.64
C ASN A 230 -1.15 -17.41 15.97
N TYR A 231 -0.31 -16.64 16.68
CA TYR A 231 0.23 -15.38 16.17
C TYR A 231 1.71 -15.14 16.48
N GLU A 232 2.41 -16.06 17.16
CA GLU A 232 3.86 -15.88 17.38
C GLU A 232 4.65 -15.93 16.08
N PHE A 233 4.18 -16.73 15.13
CA PHE A 233 4.77 -16.87 13.81
C PHE A 233 3.74 -16.64 12.72
N TYR A 234 4.22 -16.25 11.54
CA TYR A 234 3.43 -16.18 10.33
C TYR A 234 4.28 -16.64 9.14
N THR A 235 3.63 -17.15 8.11
CA THR A 235 4.26 -17.44 6.83
C THR A 235 4.19 -16.19 5.95
N LEU A 236 5.36 -15.69 5.55
CA LEU A 236 5.50 -14.69 4.51
C LEU A 236 5.64 -15.40 3.15
N GLY A 237 4.60 -15.28 2.33
CA GLY A 237 4.61 -15.66 0.92
C GLY A 237 4.97 -14.44 0.05
N VAL A 238 5.90 -14.61 -0.90
CA VAL A 238 6.24 -13.56 -1.86
C VAL A 238 6.31 -14.14 -3.26
N HIS A 239 5.65 -13.47 -4.19
CA HIS A 239 5.71 -13.77 -5.62
C HIS A 239 6.27 -12.57 -6.37
N VAL A 240 7.32 -12.79 -7.16
CA VAL A 240 7.83 -11.79 -8.12
C VAL A 240 7.87 -12.42 -9.50
N GLU A 241 7.21 -11.79 -10.45
CA GLU A 241 7.20 -12.23 -11.84
C GLU A 241 7.72 -11.13 -12.76
N GLY A 242 8.69 -11.49 -13.60
CA GLY A 242 9.15 -10.65 -14.70
C GLY A 242 8.84 -11.32 -16.04
N ARG A 243 8.26 -10.56 -16.97
CA ARG A 243 8.15 -10.98 -18.38
C ARG A 243 9.00 -10.07 -19.25
N PHE A 244 9.69 -10.70 -20.21
CA PHE A 244 10.67 -10.04 -21.05
C PHE A 244 10.23 -10.04 -22.52
N ASP A 245 10.48 -8.94 -23.22
CA ASP A 245 10.37 -8.82 -24.67
C ASP A 245 11.63 -8.15 -25.21
N GLY A 246 12.19 -8.67 -26.30
CA GLY A 246 13.50 -8.23 -26.81
C GLY A 246 14.62 -8.29 -25.76
N GLY A 247 14.52 -9.19 -24.77
CA GLY A 247 15.47 -9.30 -23.65
C GLY A 247 15.34 -8.21 -22.57
N LYS A 248 14.26 -7.43 -22.59
CA LYS A 248 14.00 -6.31 -21.69
C LYS A 248 12.72 -6.54 -20.89
N LEU A 249 12.72 -6.19 -19.61
CA LEU A 249 11.59 -6.34 -18.70
C LEU A 249 10.47 -5.39 -19.14
N VAL A 250 9.32 -5.93 -19.48
CA VAL A 250 8.15 -5.16 -19.97
C VAL A 250 6.93 -5.31 -19.07
N TYR A 251 7.01 -6.24 -18.12
CA TYR A 251 6.05 -6.47 -17.08
C TYR A 251 6.78 -6.93 -15.82
N LEU A 252 6.39 -6.35 -14.69
CA LEU A 252 6.82 -6.68 -13.34
C LEU A 252 5.59 -6.80 -12.44
N ALA A 253 5.42 -7.94 -11.80
CA ALA A 253 4.46 -8.13 -10.72
C ALA A 253 5.19 -8.47 -9.44
N ILE A 254 4.78 -7.84 -8.34
CA ILE A 254 5.29 -8.12 -7.00
C ILE A 254 4.08 -8.26 -6.08
N SER A 255 4.03 -9.38 -5.37
CA SER A 255 2.97 -9.69 -4.42
C SER A 255 3.51 -10.26 -3.13
N LYS A 256 2.76 -10.02 -2.07
CA LYS A 256 3.04 -10.42 -0.71
C LYS A 256 1.78 -10.96 -0.04
N THR A 257 1.93 -12.04 0.70
CA THR A 257 0.92 -12.64 1.57
C THR A 257 1.52 -12.87 2.95
N GLU A 258 0.76 -12.57 4.00
CA GLU A 258 1.09 -12.93 5.37
C GLU A 258 -0.04 -13.82 5.92
N ALA A 259 0.31 -15.03 6.34
CA ALA A 259 -0.64 -16.00 6.88
C ALA A 259 -0.19 -16.44 8.28
N TYR A 260 -1.04 -16.22 9.28
CA TYR A 260 -0.82 -16.61 10.68
C TYR A 260 -1.37 -18.02 10.94
#